data_AF-A0A9E0VF17-F1
#
_entry.id   AF-A0A9E0VF17-F1
#
_cell.length_a   1.000
_cell.length_b   1.000
_cell.length_c   1.000
_cell.angle_alpha   90.00
_cell.angle_beta   90.00
_cell.angle_gamma   90.00
#
_symmetry.space_group_name_H-M   'P 1'
#
loop_
_entity.id
_entity.type
_entity.pdbx_description
1 polymer ?
#
loop_
_entity_poly.entity_id
_entity_poly.type
_entity_poly.pdbx_seq_one_letter_code
_entity_poly.pdbx_strand_id
1 'polypeptide(L)' 'MSQTSSIKITLNRKLAPADEKAVDYLMSQWLVYDVRYERHWSGSEINLFHTEGARRDLVRELAALFPGEKTIWM' A
#
# COMPACT_ATOMS: atom_id res chain seq x y z
N MET A 1 -5.07 -22.47 -3.78
CA MET A 1 -5.75 -21.19 -3.49
C MET A 1 -4.67 -20.25 -2.99
N SER A 2 -4.34 -19.16 -3.69
CA SER A 2 -3.32 -18.24 -3.18
C SER A 2 -3.89 -17.56 -1.93
N GLN A 3 -3.22 -17.71 -0.78
CA GLN A 3 -3.54 -16.91 0.39
C GLN A 3 -3.41 -15.44 0.00
N THR A 4 -4.52 -14.72 0.11
CA THR A 4 -4.60 -13.29 -0.10
C THR A 4 -4.24 -12.63 1.21
N SER A 5 -3.27 -11.71 1.18
CA SER A 5 -2.88 -10.91 2.33
C SER A 5 -3.07 -9.43 2.01
N SER A 6 -3.14 -8.61 3.06
CA SER A 6 -3.30 -7.17 2.89
C SER A 6 -2.34 -6.37 3.76
N ILE A 7 -1.97 -5.20 3.24
CA ILE A 7 -1.13 -4.23 3.92
C ILE A 7 -1.89 -2.93 4.01
N LYS A 8 -2.05 -2.41 5.22
CA LYS A 8 -2.64 -1.11 5.47
C LYS A 8 -1.53 -0.08 5.75
N ILE A 9 -1.53 1.00 4.98
CA ILE A 9 -0.67 2.17 5.18
C ILE A 9 -1.55 3.29 5.73
N THR A 10 -1.23 3.79 6.92
CA THR A 10 -1.92 4.92 7.52
C THR A 10 -1.11 6.19 7.32
N LEU A 11 -1.66 7.13 6.55
CA LEU A 11 -1.11 8.45 6.30
C LEU A 11 -1.70 9.46 7.29
N ASN A 12 -0.84 10.14 8.05
CA ASN A 12 -1.24 11.26 8.93
C ASN A 12 -1.50 12.57 8.15
N ARG A 13 -1.73 12.45 6.85
CA ARG A 13 -1.96 13.54 5.90
C ARG A 13 -2.98 13.10 4.86
N LYS A 14 -3.50 14.05 4.09
CA LYS A 14 -4.37 13.73 2.96
C LYS A 14 -3.57 12.99 1.88
N LEU A 15 -4.24 12.03 1.25
CA LEU A 15 -3.73 11.36 0.05
C LEU A 15 -3.40 12.40 -1.02
N ALA A 16 -2.16 12.38 -1.49
CA ALA A 16 -1.65 13.23 -2.55
C ALA A 16 -1.58 12.46 -3.87
N PRO A 17 -1.59 13.14 -5.03
CA PRO A 17 -1.44 12.48 -6.32
C PRO A 17 -0.13 11.66 -6.47
N ALA A 18 0.91 12.01 -5.69
CA ALA A 18 2.15 11.24 -5.65
C ALA A 18 1.97 9.86 -4.98
N ASP A 19 1.08 9.75 -3.98
CA ASP A 19 0.78 8.49 -3.31
C ASP A 19 0.01 7.54 -4.23
N GLU A 20 -0.95 8.09 -4.98
CA GLU A 20 -1.71 7.33 -5.98
C GLU A 20 -0.76 6.77 -7.05
N LYS A 21 0.15 7.60 -7.58
CA LYS A 21 1.19 7.15 -8.52
C LYS A 21 2.13 6.09 -7.94
N ALA A 22 2.51 6.22 -6.67
CA ALA A 22 3.35 5.23 -6.00
C ALA A 22 2.64 3.87 -5.93
N VAL A 23 1.34 3.88 -5.67
CA VAL A 23 0.53 2.65 -5.65
C VAL A 23 0.31 2.07 -7.05
N ASP A 24 0.05 2.91 -8.06
CA ASP A 24 -0.03 2.46 -9.46
C ASP A 24 1.25 1.76 -9.91
N TYR A 25 2.41 2.28 -9.48
CA TYR A 25 3.70 1.63 -9.72
C TYR A 25 3.78 0.23 -9.09
N LEU A 26 3.34 0.06 -7.84
CA LEU A 26 3.31 -1.25 -7.18
C LEU A 26 2.39 -2.25 -7.90
N MET A 27 1.26 -1.78 -8.43
CA MET A 27 0.37 -2.59 -9.26
C MET A 27 1.02 -2.99 -10.58
N SER A 28 1.75 -2.07 -11.23
CA SER A 28 2.46 -2.34 -12.48
C SER A 28 3.55 -3.42 -12.34
N GLN A 29 4.10 -3.56 -11.13
CA GLN A 29 5.09 -4.59 -10.80
C GLN A 29 4.46 -5.92 -10.37
N TRP A 30 3.13 -6.06 -10.45
CA TRP A 30 2.39 -7.24 -9.99
C TRP A 30 2.60 -7.56 -8.51
N LEU A 31 3.06 -6.57 -7.72
CA LEU A 31 3.22 -6.72 -6.27
C LEU A 31 1.89 -6.58 -5.55
N VAL A 32 0.98 -5.78 -6.11
CA VAL A 32 -0.36 -5.52 -5.60
C VAL A 32 -1.35 -5.78 -6.73
N TYR A 33 -2.44 -6.46 -6.45
CA TYR A 33 -3.46 -6.75 -7.46
C TYR A 33 -4.76 -5.97 -7.25
N ASP A 34 -5.01 -5.48 -6.03
CA ASP A 34 -6.15 -4.63 -5.71
C ASP A 34 -5.75 -3.61 -4.64
N VAL A 35 -6.40 -2.45 -4.67
CA VAL A 35 -6.09 -1.29 -3.83
C VAL A 35 -7.39 -0.63 -3.39
N ARG A 36 -7.49 -0.29 -2.10
CA ARG A 36 -8.58 0.53 -1.57
C ARG A 36 -8.05 1.74 -0.82
N TYR A 37 -8.59 2.90 -1.16
CA TYR A 37 -8.28 4.16 -0.51
C TYR A 37 -9.42 4.56 0.41
N GLU A 38 -9.12 4.79 1.69
CA GLU A 38 -10.05 5.39 2.65
C GLU A 38 -9.57 6.79 2.98
N ARG A 39 -10.38 7.80 2.64
CA ARG A 39 -10.04 9.21 2.87
C ARG A 39 -10.79 9.70 4.11
N HIS A 40 -10.06 10.18 5.10
CA HIS A 40 -10.61 10.76 6.32
C HIS A 40 -10.36 12.28 6.37
N TRP A 41 -11.00 12.97 7.30
CA TRP A 41 -10.86 14.42 7.44
C TRP A 41 -9.41 14.86 7.74
N SER A 42 -8.71 14.10 8.58
CA SER A 42 -7.35 14.39 9.07
C SER A 42 -6.27 13.46 8.51
N GLY A 43 -6.60 12.52 7.63
CA GLY A 43 -5.67 11.49 7.18
C GLY A 43 -6.22 10.64 6.05
N SER A 44 -5.47 9.61 5.65
CA SER A 44 -5.92 8.66 4.64
C SER A 44 -5.33 7.29 4.93
N GLU A 45 -6.05 6.23 4.58
CA GLU A 45 -5.56 4.86 4.65
C GLU A 45 -5.49 4.27 3.23
N ILE A 46 -4.43 3.51 2.96
CA ILE A 46 -4.23 2.78 1.73
C ILE A 46 -4.17 1.30 2.08
N ASN A 47 -5.12 0.52 1.59
CA ASN A 47 -5.13 -0.94 1.74
C ASN A 47 -4.66 -1.57 0.43
N LEU A 48 -3.54 -2.29 0.48
CA LEU A 48 -2.92 -2.96 -0.65
C LEU A 48 -3.14 -4.48 -0.51
N PHE A 49 -3.80 -5.09 -1.48
CA PHE A 49 -4.02 -6.53 -1.52
C PHE A 49 -2.96 -7.19 -2.40
N HIS A 50 -2.29 -8.18 -1.84
CA HIS A 50 -1.17 -8.85 -2.51
C HIS A 50 -1.22 -10.36 -2.31
N THR A 51 -0.45 -11.06 -3.13
CA THR A 51 -0.18 -12.50 -2.93
C THR A 51 0.95 -12.65 -1.92
N GLU A 52 0.96 -13.72 -1.12
CA GLU A 52 2.02 -13.92 -0.10
C GLU A 52 3.45 -13.89 -0.68
N GLY A 53 3.64 -14.37 -1.91
CA GLY A 53 4.93 -14.37 -2.59
C GLY A 53 5.49 -12.96 -2.85
N ALA A 54 4.61 -11.98 -3.09
CA ALA A 54 5.01 -10.59 -3.33
C ALA A 54 5.35 -9.82 -2.05
N ARG A 55 5.08 -10.39 -0.86
CA ARG A 55 5.21 -9.68 0.42
C ARG A 55 6.58 -9.06 0.62
N ARG A 56 7.66 -9.81 0.37
CA ARG A 56 9.04 -9.36 0.63
C ARG A 56 9.41 -8.17 -0.25
N ASP A 57 9.09 -8.24 -1.53
CA ASP A 57 9.41 -7.17 -2.48
C ASP A 57 8.52 -5.94 -2.23
N LEU A 58 7.24 -6.17 -1.94
CA LEU A 58 6.30 -5.13 -1.56
C LEU A 58 6.75 -4.36 -0.30
N VAL A 59 7.23 -5.06 0.74
CA VAL A 59 7.78 -4.40 1.95
C VAL A 59 8.93 -3.46 1.60
N ARG A 60 9.83 -3.89 0.72
CA ARG A 60 11.01 -3.12 0.33
C ARG A 60 10.61 -1.86 -0.43
N GLU A 61 9.70 -1.99 -1.38
CA GLU A 61 9.20 -0.86 -2.17
C GLU A 61 8.40 0.12 -1.29
N LEU A 62 7.56 -0.39 -0.38
CA LEU A 62 6.80 0.46 0.54
C LEU A 62 7.68 1.30 1.47
N ALA A 63 8.78 0.73 1.96
CA ALA A 63 9.73 1.48 2.78
C ALA A 63 10.41 2.62 2.00
N ALA A 64 10.57 2.48 0.68
CA ALA A 64 11.13 3.51 -0.19
C ALA A 64 10.10 4.58 -0.59
N LEU A 65 8.86 4.16 -0.88
CA LEU A 65 7.78 5.03 -1.38
C LEU A 65 7.06 5.79 -0.27
N PHE A 66 6.92 5.18 0.92
CA PHE A 66 6.21 5.75 2.07
C PHE A 66 7.11 5.80 3.31
N PRO A 67 8.24 6.53 3.28
CA PRO A 67 9.17 6.57 4.39
C PRO A 67 8.53 7.21 5.63
N GLY A 68 8.50 6.47 6.73
CA GLY A 68 7.99 6.96 8.02
C GLY A 68 6.47 6.84 8.22
N GLU A 69 5.73 6.32 7.24
CA GLU A 69 4.30 6.05 7.39
C GLU A 69 4.07 4.73 8.13
N LYS A 70 2.99 4.68 8.94
CA LYS A 70 2.70 3.49 9.74
C LYS A 70 2.10 2.41 8.84
N THR A 71 2.80 1.28 8.73
CA THR A 71 2.37 0.14 7.92
C THR A 71 1.94 -1.02 8.83
N ILE A 72 0.71 -1.51 8.68
CA ILE A 72 0.11 -2.60 9.46
C ILE A 72 -0.18 -3.78 8.53
N TRP A 73 0.19 -4.98 8.97
CA TRP A 73 0.08 -6.23 8.19
C TRP A 73 -1.13 -7.03 8.67
N MET A 74 -1.97 -7.49 7.74
CA MET A 74 -3.20 -8.25 8.04
C MET A 74 -3.33 -9.50 7.16
#